data_AF-A0A5B9WQ63-F1
#
_entry.id   AF-A0A5B9WQ63-F1
#
_cell.length_a   1.000
_cell.length_b   1.000
_cell.length_c   1.000
_cell.angle_alpha   90.00
_cell.angle_beta   90.00
_cell.angle_gamma   90.00
#
_symmetry.space_group_name_H-M   'P 1'
#
loop_
_entity.id
_entity.type
_entity.pdbx_description
1 polymer ?
#
loop_
_entity_poly.entity_id
_entity_poly.type
_entity_poly.pdbx_seq_one_letter_code
_entity_poly.pdbx_strand_id
1 'polypeptide(L)'
;MDIITYQDFHHIRLSDFYAGADIREIDNYEFMGEQWIGELSGFNTCLRLISNPDETRAISLDFTKDDAGLAEKALSVLQLPLKRSCTERDLAALFGEPQKKLRLAKDTMTLDYIIGENCSYYLSCTLHHINGLMYLDMIHEDKVIRKMKGKEKKKVMEE
;
A
#
# COMPACT_ATOMS: atom_id res chain seq x y z
N MET A 1 16.20 3.53 4.21
CA MET A 1 15.32 4.70 4.36
C MET A 1 14.43 4.49 5.56
N ASP A 2 14.44 5.44 6.50
CA ASP A 2 13.45 5.50 7.56
C ASP A 2 12.16 6.11 7.01
N ILE A 3 11.11 5.30 7.04
CA ILE A 3 9.73 5.69 6.75
C ILE A 3 8.96 5.76 8.08
N ILE A 4 7.65 6.01 8.01
CA ILE A 4 6.78 6.01 9.19
C ILE A 4 7.05 4.83 10.14
N THR A 5 7.18 5.13 11.44
CA THR A 5 7.35 4.10 12.45
C THR A 5 6.08 3.27 12.57
N TYR A 6 6.18 2.03 13.03
CA TYR A 6 4.96 1.24 13.25
C TYR A 6 4.04 1.86 14.31
N GLN A 7 4.60 2.52 15.32
CA GLN A 7 3.86 3.24 16.36
C GLN A 7 3.02 4.40 15.83
N ASP A 8 3.45 5.04 14.74
CA ASP A 8 2.63 6.06 14.10
C ASP A 8 1.64 5.41 13.12
N PHE A 9 2.07 4.37 12.40
CA PHE A 9 1.27 3.71 11.38
C PHE A 9 0.00 3.06 11.93
N HIS A 10 0.08 2.33 13.05
CA HIS A 10 -1.07 1.56 13.56
C HIS A 10 -2.21 2.42 14.12
N HIS A 11 -1.94 3.69 14.43
CA HIS A 11 -2.94 4.64 14.89
C HIS A 11 -3.66 5.35 13.75
N ILE A 12 -3.14 5.28 12.52
CA ILE A 12 -3.76 5.91 11.35
C ILE A 12 -5.17 5.39 11.13
N ARG A 13 -6.08 6.31 10.85
CA ARG A 13 -7.44 6.07 10.38
C ARG A 13 -7.68 6.83 9.08
N LEU A 14 -8.65 6.38 8.30
CA LEU A 14 -9.01 7.04 7.05
C LEU A 14 -9.50 8.47 7.30
N SER A 15 -10.13 8.70 8.46
CA SER A 15 -10.55 10.03 8.92
C SER A 15 -9.41 11.02 9.08
N ASP A 16 -8.16 10.56 9.25
CA ASP A 16 -6.99 11.44 9.37
C ASP A 16 -6.64 12.13 8.04
N PHE A 17 -7.12 11.57 6.93
CA PHE A 17 -6.86 12.08 5.57
C PHE A 17 -8.09 12.69 4.92
N TYR A 18 -9.28 12.25 5.35
CA TYR A 18 -10.53 12.50 4.67
C TYR A 18 -11.68 12.71 5.65
N ALA A 19 -12.40 13.82 5.50
CA ALA A 19 -13.53 14.16 6.35
C ALA A 19 -14.87 14.05 5.61
N GLY A 20 -14.92 13.31 4.49
CA GLY A 20 -16.16 13.13 3.74
C GLY A 20 -17.15 12.23 4.44
N ALA A 21 -18.44 12.45 4.17
CA ALA A 21 -19.54 11.74 4.83
C ALA A 21 -19.75 10.30 4.31
N ASP A 22 -18.97 9.85 3.33
CA ASP A 22 -19.10 8.55 2.65
C ASP A 22 -18.11 7.49 3.14
N ILE A 23 -17.39 7.75 4.23
CA ILE A 23 -16.62 6.72 4.94
C ILE A 23 -17.59 5.63 5.43
N ARG A 24 -17.26 4.38 5.12
CA ARG A 24 -18.00 3.19 5.56
C ARG A 24 -17.08 2.25 6.32
N GLU A 25 -17.64 1.56 7.29
CA GLU A 25 -17.00 0.40 7.89
C GLU A 25 -17.21 -0.83 7.00
N ILE A 26 -16.19 -1.67 6.94
CA ILE A 26 -16.26 -3.03 6.39
C ILE A 26 -15.89 -4.05 7.45
N ASP A 27 -16.57 -5.18 7.37
CA ASP A 27 -16.29 -6.38 8.13
C ASP A 27 -15.99 -7.55 7.19
N ASN A 28 -15.30 -8.58 7.72
CA ASN A 28 -15.03 -9.84 7.03
C ASN A 28 -14.48 -9.69 5.60
N TYR A 29 -13.62 -8.69 5.39
CA TYR A 29 -13.00 -8.45 4.09
C TYR A 29 -11.78 -9.36 3.91
N GLU A 30 -11.81 -10.24 2.91
CA GLU A 30 -10.65 -11.10 2.60
C GLU A 30 -9.68 -10.38 1.67
N PHE A 31 -8.46 -10.13 2.17
CA PHE A 31 -7.40 -9.49 1.39
C PHE A 31 -6.03 -10.05 1.75
N MET A 32 -5.21 -10.30 0.72
CA MET A 32 -3.88 -10.92 0.85
C MET A 32 -3.83 -12.28 1.59
N GLY A 33 -4.99 -12.91 1.80
CA GLY A 33 -5.14 -14.18 2.52
C GLY A 33 -5.34 -14.03 4.04
N GLU A 34 -5.61 -12.82 4.52
CA GLU A 34 -6.06 -12.56 5.88
C GLU A 34 -7.48 -11.96 5.85
N GLN A 35 -8.12 -11.90 7.02
CA GLN A 35 -9.45 -11.34 7.21
C GLN A 35 -9.36 -9.99 7.93
N TRP A 36 -10.01 -8.99 7.37
CA TRP A 36 -9.87 -7.59 7.76
C TRP A 36 -11.21 -6.97 8.11
N ILE A 37 -11.14 -5.99 9.02
CA ILE A 37 -12.16 -4.95 9.20
C ILE A 37 -11.52 -3.60 8.88
N GLY A 38 -12.31 -2.55 8.73
CA GLY A 38 -11.72 -1.23 8.56
C GLY A 38 -12.63 -0.20 7.94
N GLU A 39 -12.02 0.94 7.61
CA GLU A 39 -12.70 2.06 6.99
C GLU A 39 -12.41 2.07 5.50
N LEU A 40 -13.40 2.43 4.68
CA LEU A 40 -13.22 2.69 3.26
C LEU A 40 -13.98 3.92 2.78
N SER A 41 -13.41 4.57 1.78
CA SER A 41 -14.08 5.53 0.90
C SER A 41 -13.63 5.27 -0.53
N GLY A 42 -14.55 4.78 -1.36
CA GLY A 42 -14.19 4.28 -2.70
C GLY A 42 -13.21 3.11 -2.62
N PHE A 43 -12.00 3.31 -3.16
CA PHE A 43 -10.89 2.35 -3.10
C PHE A 43 -9.82 2.72 -2.07
N ASN A 44 -10.00 3.81 -1.32
CA ASN A 44 -9.13 4.18 -0.21
C ASN A 44 -9.54 3.39 1.03
N THR A 45 -8.61 2.70 1.69
CA THR A 45 -8.92 1.89 2.87
C THR A 45 -7.90 2.06 3.98
N CYS A 46 -8.35 1.91 5.22
CA CYS A 46 -7.51 1.70 6.41
C CYS A 46 -8.01 0.43 7.10
N LEU A 47 -7.26 -0.65 6.95
CA LEU A 47 -7.65 -2.00 7.36
C LEU A 47 -6.89 -2.45 8.61
N ARG A 48 -7.61 -3.20 9.43
CA ARG A 48 -7.21 -3.77 10.71
C ARG A 48 -7.52 -5.26 10.66
N LEU A 49 -6.70 -6.10 11.27
CA LEU A 49 -6.99 -7.54 11.28
C LEU A 49 -8.19 -7.81 12.18
N ILE A 50 -9.05 -8.76 11.82
CA ILE A 50 -10.15 -9.18 12.72
C ILE A 50 -9.60 -9.62 14.09
N SER A 51 -8.43 -10.28 14.10
CA SER A 51 -7.77 -10.75 15.32
C SER A 51 -7.11 -9.63 16.14
N ASN A 52 -6.93 -8.44 15.56
CA ASN A 52 -6.33 -7.28 16.21
C ASN A 52 -6.99 -6.01 15.67
N PRO A 53 -8.22 -5.71 16.12
CA PRO A 53 -9.09 -4.69 15.52
C PRO A 53 -8.70 -3.25 15.89
N ASP A 54 -7.75 -3.07 16.82
CA ASP A 54 -7.37 -1.75 17.32
C ASP A 54 -6.22 -1.11 16.52
N GLU A 55 -5.56 -1.90 15.67
CA GLU A 55 -4.31 -1.50 15.00
C GLU A 55 -4.46 -1.54 13.49
N THR A 56 -4.21 -0.41 12.84
CA THR A 56 -4.10 -0.35 11.37
C THR A 56 -2.87 -1.13 10.92
N ARG A 57 -3.10 -1.98 9.93
CA ARG A 57 -2.15 -2.97 9.43
C ARG A 57 -2.03 -2.91 7.91
N ALA A 58 -3.01 -2.34 7.21
CA ALA A 58 -2.92 -2.06 5.78
C ALA A 58 -3.62 -0.75 5.42
N ILE A 59 -3.05 0.00 4.49
CA ILE A 59 -3.62 1.21 3.92
C ILE A 59 -3.58 1.08 2.40
N SER A 60 -4.71 1.31 1.75
CA SER A 60 -4.82 1.41 0.29
C SER A 60 -5.19 2.81 -0.12
N LEU A 61 -4.54 3.36 -1.14
CA LEU A 61 -4.80 4.70 -1.67
C LEU A 61 -5.10 4.63 -3.16
N ASP A 62 -6.13 5.37 -3.59
CA ASP A 62 -6.55 5.55 -4.97
C ASP A 62 -6.19 6.96 -5.46
N PHE A 63 -5.31 7.01 -6.45
CA PHE A 63 -4.86 8.24 -7.11
C PHE A 63 -5.60 8.51 -8.42
N THR A 64 -6.56 7.66 -8.81
CA THR A 64 -7.34 7.86 -10.03
C THR A 64 -8.39 8.94 -9.83
N LYS A 65 -8.81 9.18 -8.59
CA LYS A 65 -9.71 10.24 -8.17
C LYS A 65 -8.98 11.23 -7.27
N ASP A 66 -9.28 12.51 -7.44
CA ASP A 66 -8.78 13.56 -6.55
C ASP A 66 -9.87 13.93 -5.55
N ASP A 67 -10.03 13.09 -4.53
CA ASP A 67 -10.98 13.31 -3.44
C ASP A 67 -10.39 14.31 -2.43
N ALA A 68 -10.29 15.58 -2.86
CA ALA A 68 -9.74 16.68 -2.06
C ALA A 68 -8.29 16.47 -1.57
N GLY A 69 -7.43 15.90 -2.44
CA GLY A 69 -6.02 15.63 -2.16
C GLY A 69 -5.80 14.58 -1.07
N LEU A 70 -6.75 13.67 -0.85
CA LEU A 70 -6.67 12.60 0.15
C LEU A 70 -5.36 11.81 0.00
N ALA A 71 -5.04 11.36 -1.20
CA ALA A 71 -3.87 10.53 -1.45
C ALA A 71 -2.56 11.27 -1.13
N GLU A 72 -2.44 12.54 -1.50
CA GLU A 72 -1.26 13.36 -1.17
C GLU A 72 -1.13 13.62 0.33
N LYS A 73 -2.24 13.87 1.04
CA LYS A 73 -2.24 14.00 2.51
C LYS A 73 -1.81 12.70 3.18
N ALA A 74 -2.34 11.57 2.72
CA ALA A 74 -1.98 10.25 3.23
C ALA A 74 -0.49 9.96 2.99
N LEU A 75 0.05 10.22 1.80
CA LEU A 75 1.49 10.10 1.53
C LEU A 75 2.34 10.94 2.49
N SER A 76 1.91 12.17 2.81
CA SER A 76 2.61 13.04 3.75
C SER A 76 2.63 12.47 5.17
N VAL A 77 1.52 11.92 5.65
CA VAL A 77 1.44 11.32 6.98
C VAL A 77 2.24 10.02 7.05
N LEU A 78 2.17 9.20 6.00
CA LEU A 78 2.98 7.99 5.85
C LEU A 78 4.48 8.26 5.65
N GLN A 79 4.85 9.54 5.51
CA GLN A 79 6.21 9.99 5.22
C GLN A 79 6.79 9.29 3.98
N LEU A 80 5.94 8.98 3.01
CA LEU A 80 6.34 8.36 1.75
C LEU A 80 6.72 9.45 0.74
N PRO A 81 7.95 9.46 0.22
CA PRO A 81 8.44 10.47 -0.71
C PRO A 81 7.91 10.24 -2.15
N LEU A 82 6.64 9.90 -2.28
CA LEU A 82 5.98 9.58 -3.54
C LEU A 82 5.21 10.77 -4.09
N LYS A 83 5.01 10.76 -5.40
CA LYS A 83 4.16 11.71 -6.12
C LYS A 83 3.28 10.93 -7.07
N ARG A 84 2.09 11.46 -7.35
CA ARG A 84 1.19 10.90 -8.36
C ARG A 84 1.89 10.71 -9.72
N SER A 85 2.77 11.63 -10.10
CA SER A 85 3.53 11.57 -11.36
C SER A 85 4.71 10.59 -11.36
N CYS A 86 4.92 9.79 -10.30
CA CYS A 86 6.04 8.86 -10.23
C CYS A 86 6.01 7.84 -11.38
N THR A 87 7.16 7.67 -12.00
CA THR A 87 7.44 6.63 -12.98
C THR A 87 8.10 5.42 -12.31
N GLU A 88 8.23 4.30 -13.04
CA GLU A 88 9.00 3.15 -12.58
C GLU A 88 10.43 3.54 -12.16
N ARG A 89 11.06 4.43 -12.93
CA ARG A 89 12.41 4.91 -12.65
C ARG A 89 12.47 5.70 -11.34
N ASP A 90 11.47 6.53 -11.07
CA ASP A 90 11.41 7.30 -9.83
C ASP A 90 11.26 6.36 -8.63
N LEU A 91 10.38 5.35 -8.74
CA LEU A 91 10.22 4.35 -7.68
C LEU A 91 11.49 3.54 -7.45
N ALA A 92 12.18 3.16 -8.53
CA ALA A 92 13.46 2.44 -8.42
C ALA A 92 14.56 3.31 -7.78
N ALA A 93 14.57 4.61 -8.05
CA ALA A 93 15.49 5.54 -7.40
C ALA A 93 15.20 5.72 -5.90
N LEU A 94 13.93 5.65 -5.49
CA LEU A 94 13.51 5.80 -4.09
C LEU A 94 13.69 4.52 -3.27
N PHE A 95 13.36 3.36 -3.84
CA PHE A 95 13.23 2.11 -3.11
C PHE A 95 14.19 1.00 -3.56
N GLY A 96 14.99 1.24 -4.61
CA GLY A 96 15.80 0.22 -5.27
C GLY A 96 14.99 -0.64 -6.24
N GLU A 97 15.55 -1.76 -6.69
CA GLU A 97 14.82 -2.66 -7.60
C GLU A 97 13.63 -3.33 -6.88
N PRO A 98 12.44 -3.40 -7.53
CA PRO A 98 11.29 -4.08 -6.96
C PRO A 98 11.54 -5.58 -6.88
N GLN A 99 11.00 -6.19 -5.83
CA GLN A 99 10.98 -7.65 -5.63
C GLN A 99 10.17 -8.34 -6.74
N LYS A 100 9.14 -7.65 -7.25
CA LYS A 100 8.31 -8.18 -8.32
C LYS A 100 7.75 -7.06 -9.19
N LYS A 101 7.71 -7.33 -10.49
CA LYS A 101 7.00 -6.54 -11.49
C LYS A 101 5.86 -7.38 -12.07
N LEU A 102 4.65 -6.84 -12.11
CA LEU A 102 3.47 -7.51 -12.63
C LEU A 102 2.74 -6.61 -13.62
N ARG A 103 2.58 -7.05 -14.86
CA ARG A 103 1.78 -6.34 -15.87
C ARG A 103 0.41 -7.01 -15.96
N LEU A 104 -0.61 -6.38 -15.39
CA LEU A 104 -1.98 -6.90 -15.36
C LEU A 104 -2.82 -6.44 -16.56
N ALA A 105 -2.50 -5.27 -17.12
CA ALA A 105 -3.06 -4.77 -18.36
C ALA A 105 -1.95 -4.14 -19.21
N LYS A 106 -2.23 -3.89 -20.49
CA LYS A 106 -1.25 -3.36 -21.46
C LYS A 106 -0.52 -2.10 -20.95
N ASP A 107 -1.28 -1.26 -20.24
CA ASP A 107 -0.92 0.11 -19.91
C ASP A 107 -0.64 0.33 -18.42
N THR A 108 -0.72 -0.73 -17.62
CA THR A 108 -0.56 -0.68 -16.16
C THR A 108 0.46 -1.71 -15.68
N MET A 109 1.26 -1.34 -14.70
CA MET A 109 2.25 -2.21 -14.07
C MET A 109 2.25 -2.04 -12.56
N THR A 110 2.24 -3.14 -11.83
CA THR A 110 2.39 -3.18 -10.37
C THR A 110 3.82 -3.53 -10.01
N LEU A 111 4.39 -2.77 -9.08
CA LEU A 111 5.76 -2.90 -8.59
C LEU A 111 5.69 -3.13 -7.08
N ASP A 112 6.21 -4.27 -6.65
CA ASP A 112 6.19 -4.72 -5.26
C ASP A 112 7.55 -4.48 -4.60
N TYR A 113 7.55 -3.90 -3.42
CA TYR A 113 8.73 -3.61 -2.61
C TYR A 113 8.57 -4.10 -1.19
N ILE A 114 9.70 -4.41 -0.54
CA ILE A 114 9.80 -4.45 0.91
C ILE A 114 10.67 -3.26 1.32
N ILE A 115 10.11 -2.33 2.07
CA ILE A 115 10.76 -1.07 2.45
C ILE A 115 10.84 -0.92 3.97
N GLY A 116 11.67 0.03 4.42
CA GLY A 116 11.88 0.35 5.82
C GLY A 116 12.97 -0.51 6.48
N GLU A 117 13.94 0.17 7.10
CA GLU A 117 15.07 -0.47 7.76
C GLU A 117 14.73 -0.92 9.19
N ASN A 118 14.06 -0.04 9.95
CA ASN A 118 13.68 -0.30 11.34
C ASN A 118 12.35 -1.07 11.46
N CYS A 119 11.40 -0.79 10.58
CA CYS A 119 10.13 -1.49 10.47
C CYS A 119 9.90 -1.84 9.01
N SER A 120 9.73 -3.13 8.71
CA SER A 120 9.49 -3.58 7.34
C SER A 120 8.03 -3.38 6.95
N TYR A 121 7.80 -2.87 5.75
CA TYR A 121 6.49 -2.78 5.13
C TYR A 121 6.53 -3.41 3.75
N TYR A 122 5.43 -4.05 3.38
CA TYR A 122 5.17 -4.37 1.99
C TYR A 122 4.52 -3.14 1.32
N LEU A 123 5.09 -2.71 0.20
CA LEU A 123 4.57 -1.61 -0.61
C LEU A 123 4.28 -2.12 -2.02
N SER A 124 3.03 -2.03 -2.45
CA SER A 124 2.58 -2.31 -3.82
C SER A 124 2.25 -0.99 -4.50
N CYS A 125 2.90 -0.69 -5.62
CA CYS A 125 2.63 0.52 -6.41
C CYS A 125 2.13 0.12 -7.80
N THR A 126 0.89 0.45 -8.13
CA THR A 126 0.35 0.28 -9.49
C THR A 126 0.48 1.58 -10.27
N LEU A 127 1.26 1.54 -11.34
CA LEU A 127 1.49 2.65 -12.26
C LEU A 127 0.70 2.48 -13.56
N HIS A 128 0.17 3.57 -14.09
CA HIS A 128 -0.21 3.73 -15.48
C HIS A 128 0.94 4.39 -16.26
N HIS A 129 1.22 3.93 -17.48
CA HIS A 129 2.30 4.48 -18.30
C HIS A 129 2.19 5.99 -18.60
N ILE A 130 0.97 6.54 -18.65
CA ILE A 130 0.73 7.99 -18.85
C ILE A 130 0.44 8.73 -17.53
N ASN A 131 -0.34 8.13 -16.64
CA ASN A 131 -0.93 8.85 -15.51
C ASN A 131 -0.08 8.75 -14.22
N GLY A 132 1.00 7.97 -14.26
CA GLY A 132 1.83 7.69 -13.08
C GLY A 132 1.12 6.76 -12.10
N LEU A 133 1.32 7.00 -10.80
CA LEU A 133 0.74 6.20 -9.73
C LEU A 133 -0.78 6.26 -9.75
N MET A 134 -1.41 5.08 -9.84
CA MET A 134 -2.86 4.89 -9.78
C MET A 134 -3.31 4.35 -8.43
N TYR A 135 -2.59 3.35 -7.91
CA TYR A 135 -2.93 2.70 -6.65
C TYR A 135 -1.68 2.43 -5.83
N LEU A 136 -1.84 2.48 -4.52
CA LEU A 136 -0.80 2.14 -3.55
C LEU A 136 -1.39 1.30 -2.43
N ASP A 137 -0.77 0.17 -2.11
CA ASP A 137 -1.03 -0.57 -0.87
C ASP A 137 0.22 -0.57 -0.01
N MET A 138 0.09 -0.17 1.25
CA MET A 138 1.14 -0.25 2.26
C MET A 138 0.68 -1.15 3.40
N ILE A 139 1.42 -2.23 3.68
CA ILE A 139 1.00 -3.28 4.61
C ILE A 139 2.12 -3.58 5.61
N HIS A 140 1.76 -3.54 6.89
CA HIS A 140 2.58 -3.99 8.02
C HIS A 140 1.98 -5.23 8.67
N GLU A 141 2.08 -6.35 7.98
CA GLU A 141 1.63 -7.65 8.49
C GLU A 141 2.63 -8.75 8.15
N ASP A 142 3.15 -9.39 9.19
CA ASP A 142 4.25 -10.34 9.14
C ASP A 142 3.98 -11.49 8.18
N LYS A 143 2.77 -12.05 8.23
CA LYS A 143 2.37 -13.15 7.33
C LYS A 143 2.35 -12.72 5.87
N VAL A 144 1.86 -11.52 5.59
CA VAL A 144 1.82 -10.94 4.24
C VAL A 144 3.25 -10.71 3.73
N ILE A 145 4.08 -10.04 4.53
CA ILE A 145 5.49 -9.74 4.19
C ILE A 145 6.27 -11.04 3.92
N ARG A 146 6.15 -12.05 4.79
CA ARG A 146 6.81 -13.35 4.60
C ARG A 146 6.33 -14.07 3.34
N LYS A 147 5.02 -14.05 3.06
CA LYS A 147 4.43 -14.64 1.86
C LYS A 147 4.94 -13.97 0.59
N MET A 148 5.14 -12.65 0.60
CA MET A 148 5.65 -11.91 -0.56
C MET A 148 7.15 -12.16 -0.77
N LYS A 149 7.97 -12.20 0.29
CA LYS A 149 9.39 -12.62 0.22
C LYS A 149 9.55 -14.06 -0.26
N GLY A 150 8.68 -14.98 0.17
CA GLY A 150 8.77 -16.40 -0.16
C GLY A 150 8.45 -16.74 -1.62
N LYS A 151 7.70 -15.88 -2.33
CA LYS A 151 7.33 -16.09 -3.73
C LYS A 151 8.47 -15.86 -4.72
N GLU A 152 9.50 -15.08 -4.37
CA GLU A 152 10.70 -14.93 -5.21
C GLU A 152 11.49 -16.24 -5.31
N LYS A 153 11.67 -16.96 -4.19
CA LYS A 153 12.48 -18.19 -4.16
C LYS A 153 11.91 -19.34 -5.00
N LYS A 154 10.59 -19.41 -5.17
CA LYS A 154 9.95 -20.47 -5.97
C LYS A 154 10.09 -20.28 -7.49
N LYS A 155 10.48 -19.09 -7.97
CA LYS A 155 10.67 -18.84 -9.41
C LYS A 155 12.08 -19.14 -9.94
N VAL A 156 13.04 -19.42 -9.06
CA VAL A 156 14.45 -19.70 -9.44
C VAL A 156 14.74 -21.21 -9.53
N MET A 157 13.74 -22.07 -9.34
CA MET A 157 13.87 -23.52 -9.43
C MET A 157 12.90 -24.13 -10.46
N GLU A 158 12.84 -23.57 -11.66
CA GLU A 158 12.27 -24.26 -12.84
C GLU A 158 13.07 -23.86 -14.07
N GLU A 159 14.32 -24.34 -14.17
CA GLU A 159 15.02 -24.65 -15.44
C GLU A 159 15.93 -25.87 -15.22
#